data_AF-A0A7V2G795-F1
#
_entry.id   AF-A0A7V2G795-F1
#
_cell.length_a   1.000
_cell.length_b   1.000
_cell.length_c   1.000
_cell.angle_alpha   90.00
_cell.angle_beta   90.00
_cell.angle_gamma   90.00
#
_symmetry.space_group_name_H-M   'P 1'
#
loop_
_entity.id
_entity.type
_entity.pdbx_description
1 polymer ?
#
loop_
_entity_poly.entity_id
_entity_poly.type
_entity_poly.pdbx_seq_one_letter_code
_entity_poly.pdbx_strand_id
1 'polypeptide(L)'
;MKIKLVGGLGMRVQETREGWTVTRDARRVERHPWEPIPRYDFERGVWRFAFWPGFVNGEEAVVKNPEAREDWDGPEEYPAMVPLTDLPEVEFGGWLAPGRAGSGGFTDSGVALVEGFPKWFERIGVRRAEKPGPGFGSLTQEGTEVEIGVEEPDYGTREIRSAEVWLWHERPSVVVTNNAGVVVDGSLLEWSYELGAGSATFREPFEVRIMGRHAPSPEPGMLDRLNGNFVENPWDNLRLGKVYAVSPPDPDGKLREAMPDGSWEIYAKPEVWWNLQHARARYEELEFTPIRIFTGLGFGMLDLLGNAALSGVNEALERATLALNRTTLAGKFWT
;
A
#
# COMPACT_ATOMS: atom_id res chain seq x y z
N MET A 1 -15.65 23.45 9.33
CA MET A 1 -16.83 22.80 8.71
C MET A 1 -17.23 21.64 9.62
N LYS A 2 -18.45 21.60 10.18
CA LYS A 2 -18.90 20.47 11.02
C LYS A 2 -19.59 19.45 10.13
N ILE A 3 -18.91 18.35 9.84
CA ILE A 3 -19.50 17.23 9.10
C ILE A 3 -20.34 16.42 10.09
N LYS A 4 -21.64 16.28 9.82
CA LYS A 4 -22.56 15.45 10.62
C LYS A 4 -22.66 14.09 9.94
N LEU A 5 -22.04 13.07 10.54
CA LEU A 5 -22.21 11.68 10.11
C LEU A 5 -23.60 11.20 10.54
N VAL A 6 -24.41 10.76 9.58
CA VAL A 6 -25.73 10.18 9.84
C VAL A 6 -25.59 8.67 9.64
N GLY A 7 -25.77 7.90 10.71
CA GLY A 7 -25.71 6.45 10.65
C GLY A 7 -26.86 5.89 9.80
N GLY A 8 -26.55 4.96 8.90
CA GLY A 8 -27.55 4.17 8.19
C GLY A 8 -28.32 3.23 9.12
N LEU A 9 -29.35 2.56 8.59
CA LEU A 9 -30.15 1.58 9.33
C LEU A 9 -29.27 0.50 9.98
N GLY A 10 -29.27 0.46 11.31
CA GLY A 10 -28.49 -0.49 12.11
C GLY A 10 -27.10 0.00 12.51
N MET A 11 -26.66 1.19 12.11
CA MET A 11 -25.38 1.77 12.53
C MET A 11 -25.56 2.73 13.71
N ARG A 12 -24.76 2.55 14.76
CA ARG A 12 -24.58 3.51 15.85
C ARG A 12 -23.34 4.35 15.55
N VAL A 13 -23.54 5.66 15.47
CA VAL A 13 -22.46 6.65 15.41
C VAL A 13 -22.22 7.18 16.82
N GLN A 14 -20.99 7.12 17.32
CA GLN A 14 -20.63 7.61 18.66
C GLN A 14 -19.40 8.53 18.57
N GLU A 15 -19.47 9.68 19.25
CA GLU A 15 -18.32 10.57 19.40
C GLU A 15 -17.43 10.04 20.56
N THR A 16 -16.15 9.82 20.28
CA THR A 16 -15.12 9.47 21.25
C THR A 16 -14.13 10.64 21.41
N ARG A 17 -13.19 10.54 22.35
CA ARG A 17 -12.13 11.56 22.52
C ARG A 17 -11.22 11.70 21.30
N GLU A 18 -11.20 10.70 20.42
CA GLU A 18 -10.30 10.59 19.27
C GLU A 18 -11.02 10.80 17.93
N GLY A 19 -12.35 10.91 17.92
CA GLY A 19 -13.10 11.12 16.68
C GLY A 19 -14.52 10.55 16.75
N TRP A 20 -15.05 10.15 15.59
CA TRP A 20 -16.36 9.52 15.49
C TRP A 20 -16.20 8.03 15.14
N THR A 21 -16.87 7.17 15.89
CA THR A 21 -16.94 5.74 15.62
C THR A 21 -18.27 5.42 14.97
N VAL A 22 -18.27 4.51 13.99
CA VAL A 22 -19.48 3.97 13.37
C VAL A 22 -19.43 2.46 13.54
N THR A 23 -20.37 1.91 14.29
CA THR A 23 -20.47 0.46 14.55
C THR A 23 -21.88 -0.04 14.29
N ARG A 24 -22.04 -1.26 13.78
CA ARG A 24 -23.36 -1.89 13.57
C ARG A 24 -23.85 -2.67 14.81
N ASP A 25 -22.97 -2.96 15.77
CA ASP A 25 -23.32 -3.70 16.99
C ASP A 25 -23.44 -2.76 18.20
N ALA A 26 -24.67 -2.54 18.67
CA ALA A 26 -24.97 -1.66 19.80
C ALA A 26 -24.59 -2.26 21.17
N ARG A 27 -24.19 -3.54 21.25
CA ARG A 27 -24.04 -4.28 22.51
C ARG A 27 -22.59 -4.52 22.96
N ARG A 28 -21.57 -4.18 22.17
CA ARG A 28 -20.17 -4.48 22.50
C ARG A 28 -19.29 -3.23 22.63
N VAL A 29 -18.40 -3.29 23.61
CA VAL A 29 -17.35 -2.31 23.91
C VAL A 29 -16.43 -2.17 22.70
N GLU A 30 -16.03 -0.92 22.42
CA GLU A 30 -14.95 -0.45 21.55
C GLU A 30 -14.06 -1.57 20.99
N ARG A 31 -14.49 -2.16 19.86
CA ARG A 31 -13.61 -3.02 19.06
C ARG A 31 -13.00 -2.20 17.95
N HIS A 32 -11.75 -2.47 17.70
CA HIS A 32 -10.98 -1.76 16.70
C HIS A 32 -11.50 -2.16 15.30
N PRO A 33 -11.89 -1.22 14.43
CA PRO A 33 -12.27 -1.56 13.05
C PRO A 33 -11.06 -2.20 12.36
N TRP A 34 -11.26 -3.08 11.38
CA TRP A 34 -10.15 -3.80 10.71
C TRP A 34 -9.40 -4.82 11.58
N GLU A 35 -9.81 -5.05 12.83
CA GLU A 35 -9.18 -6.06 13.67
C GLU A 35 -9.47 -7.46 13.12
N PRO A 36 -8.44 -8.29 12.85
CA PRO A 36 -8.61 -9.65 12.38
C PRO A 36 -9.15 -10.55 13.49
N ILE A 37 -10.05 -11.46 13.12
CA ILE A 37 -10.65 -12.48 13.96
C ILE A 37 -10.09 -13.83 13.46
N PRO A 38 -9.01 -14.33 14.07
CA PRO A 38 -8.39 -15.57 13.64
C PRO A 38 -9.25 -16.78 14.00
N ARG A 39 -9.36 -17.72 13.07
CA ARG A 39 -9.98 -19.03 13.27
C ARG A 39 -9.16 -20.09 12.54
N TYR A 40 -8.77 -21.15 13.25
CA TYR A 40 -8.12 -22.28 12.61
C TYR A 40 -9.16 -23.26 12.07
N ASP A 41 -9.08 -23.57 10.78
CA ASP A 41 -9.86 -24.62 10.14
C ASP A 41 -9.07 -25.93 10.23
N PHE A 42 -9.45 -26.80 11.16
CA PHE A 42 -8.77 -28.08 11.40
C PHE A 42 -8.94 -29.08 10.27
N GLU A 43 -10.00 -28.97 9.47
CA GLU A 43 -10.25 -29.89 8.35
C GLU A 43 -9.32 -29.56 7.18
N ARG A 44 -9.14 -28.27 6.91
CA ARG A 44 -8.26 -27.78 5.83
C ARG A 44 -6.81 -27.57 6.28
N GLY A 45 -6.57 -27.49 7.58
CA GLY A 45 -5.25 -27.22 8.15
C GLY A 45 -4.77 -25.78 7.93
N VAL A 46 -5.68 -24.83 7.74
CA VAL A 46 -5.36 -23.44 7.38
C VAL A 46 -5.93 -22.45 8.38
N TRP A 47 -5.24 -21.31 8.54
CA TRP A 47 -5.79 -20.18 9.26
C TRP A 47 -6.73 -19.38 8.35
N ARG A 48 -7.94 -19.14 8.85
CA ARG A 48 -8.93 -18.25 8.24
C ARG A 48 -9.11 -17.02 9.12
N PHE A 49 -9.38 -15.89 8.49
CA PHE A 49 -9.55 -14.61 9.17
C PHE A 49 -10.85 -13.99 8.72
N ALA A 50 -11.73 -13.66 9.66
CA ALA A 50 -12.72 -12.63 9.46
C ALA A 50 -12.15 -11.29 9.93
N PHE A 51 -12.79 -10.18 9.59
CA PHE A 51 -12.37 -8.85 10.05
C PHE A 51 -13.54 -8.11 10.64
N TRP A 52 -13.29 -7.36 11.72
CA TRP A 52 -14.26 -6.36 12.15
C TRP A 52 -14.42 -5.32 11.03
N PRO A 53 -15.67 -4.98 10.66
CA PRO A 53 -15.92 -4.12 9.52
C PRO A 53 -15.39 -2.72 9.80
N GLY A 54 -14.56 -2.24 8.88
CA GLY A 54 -14.20 -0.84 8.79
C GLY A 54 -14.79 -0.21 7.52
N PHE A 55 -14.91 1.11 7.54
CA PHE A 55 -15.50 1.87 6.44
C PHE A 55 -14.49 2.82 5.82
N VAL A 56 -14.61 3.03 4.52
CA VAL A 56 -13.82 4.01 3.75
C VAL A 56 -14.80 4.95 3.06
N ASN A 57 -14.72 6.25 3.32
CA ASN A 57 -15.70 7.23 2.82
C ASN A 57 -17.17 6.90 3.18
N GLY A 58 -17.38 6.11 4.25
CA GLY A 58 -18.70 5.60 4.63
C GLY A 58 -19.19 4.40 3.81
N GLU A 59 -18.41 3.95 2.83
CA GLU A 59 -18.61 2.70 2.10
C GLU A 59 -17.96 1.54 2.84
N GLU A 60 -18.57 0.37 2.70
CA GLU A 60 -18.10 -0.84 3.35
C GLU A 60 -16.98 -1.49 2.53
N ALA A 61 -15.89 -1.86 3.20
CA ALA A 61 -14.87 -2.67 2.55
C ALA A 61 -15.35 -4.11 2.35
N VAL A 62 -14.79 -4.76 1.34
CA VAL A 62 -15.16 -6.12 0.94
C VAL A 62 -13.91 -7.01 0.94
N VAL A 63 -14.12 -8.31 0.83
CA VAL A 63 -13.07 -9.28 0.49
C VAL A 63 -13.51 -10.10 -0.72
N LYS A 64 -12.55 -10.61 -1.49
CA LYS A 64 -12.87 -11.60 -2.52
C LYS A 64 -13.48 -12.84 -1.88
N ASN A 65 -14.59 -13.30 -2.43
CA ASN A 65 -15.28 -14.48 -1.94
C ASN A 65 -14.38 -15.72 -2.13
N PRO A 66 -13.93 -16.37 -1.04
CA PRO A 66 -13.05 -17.54 -1.16
C PRO A 66 -13.78 -18.77 -1.71
N GLU A 67 -15.11 -18.75 -1.72
CA GLU A 67 -15.96 -19.83 -2.24
C GLU A 67 -16.51 -19.52 -3.63
N ALA A 68 -16.21 -18.34 -4.20
CA ALA A 68 -16.55 -18.05 -5.58
C ALA A 68 -15.76 -19.00 -6.50
N ARG A 69 -16.49 -19.95 -7.09
CA ARG A 69 -15.97 -20.85 -8.11
C ARG A 69 -15.89 -20.11 -9.45
N GLU A 70 -14.71 -20.10 -10.03
CA GLU A 70 -14.43 -19.46 -11.33
C GLU A 70 -15.17 -20.16 -12.49
N ASP A 71 -15.65 -21.38 -12.28
CA ASP A 71 -16.28 -22.29 -13.26
C ASP A 71 -17.80 -22.51 -13.05
N TRP A 72 -18.45 -21.72 -12.20
CA TRP A 72 -19.86 -21.94 -11.83
C TRP A 72 -20.86 -21.19 -12.73
N ASP A 73 -21.55 -21.93 -13.60
CA ASP A 73 -22.60 -21.45 -14.52
C ASP A 73 -24.04 -21.48 -13.92
N GLY A 74 -24.15 -21.58 -12.59
CA GLY A 74 -25.44 -21.73 -11.89
C GLY A 74 -26.21 -20.43 -11.67
N PRO A 75 -27.55 -20.49 -11.48
CA PRO A 75 -28.44 -19.32 -11.50
C PRO A 75 -28.54 -18.52 -10.18
N GLU A 76 -27.66 -18.74 -9.20
CA GLU A 76 -27.66 -18.01 -7.92
C GLU A 76 -26.29 -17.43 -7.55
N GLU A 77 -26.35 -16.14 -7.20
CA GLU A 77 -25.31 -15.15 -7.01
C GLU A 77 -24.41 -15.46 -5.80
N TYR A 78 -23.27 -16.13 -5.99
CA TYR A 78 -22.16 -15.91 -5.06
C TYR A 78 -21.50 -14.61 -5.50
N PRO A 79 -21.68 -13.49 -4.76
CA PRO A 79 -21.04 -12.26 -5.17
C PRO A 79 -19.52 -12.49 -5.13
N ALA A 80 -18.83 -12.07 -6.18
CA ALA A 80 -17.37 -12.18 -6.26
C ALA A 80 -16.67 -11.45 -5.10
N MET A 81 -17.37 -10.48 -4.50
CA MET A 81 -16.94 -9.68 -3.37
C MET A 81 -17.96 -9.77 -2.24
N VAL A 82 -17.52 -10.08 -1.02
CA VAL A 82 -18.37 -10.17 0.16
C VAL A 82 -18.08 -8.99 1.10
N PRO A 83 -19.10 -8.23 1.54
CA PRO A 83 -18.93 -7.13 2.48
C PRO A 83 -18.45 -7.62 3.86
N LEU A 84 -17.55 -6.88 4.51
CA LEU A 84 -16.95 -7.28 5.79
C LEU A 84 -17.96 -7.42 6.96
N THR A 85 -19.11 -6.77 6.88
CA THR A 85 -20.20 -6.84 7.87
C THR A 85 -20.91 -8.19 7.87
N ASP A 86 -20.82 -8.94 6.76
CA ASP A 86 -21.24 -10.34 6.72
C ASP A 86 -20.21 -11.28 7.37
N LEU A 87 -19.10 -10.73 7.87
CA LEU A 87 -17.97 -11.43 8.50
C LEU A 87 -17.43 -12.60 7.66
N PRO A 88 -17.11 -12.37 6.37
CA PRO A 88 -16.52 -13.41 5.52
C PRO A 88 -15.18 -13.88 6.09
N GLU A 89 -14.98 -15.19 6.11
CA GLU A 89 -13.72 -15.82 6.53
C GLU A 89 -12.83 -16.06 5.31
N VAL A 90 -11.75 -15.31 5.16
CA VAL A 90 -10.75 -15.50 4.09
C VAL A 90 -9.59 -16.37 4.55
N GLU A 91 -9.17 -17.29 3.68
CA GLU A 91 -7.96 -18.09 3.91
C GLU A 91 -6.71 -17.22 3.74
N PHE A 92 -5.72 -17.45 4.60
CA PHE A 92 -4.44 -16.79 4.46
C PHE A 92 -3.36 -17.71 3.87
N GLY A 93 -2.91 -17.37 2.67
CA GLY A 93 -1.73 -17.95 2.03
C GLY A 93 -0.55 -16.96 2.08
N GLY A 94 0.62 -17.44 2.50
CA GLY A 94 1.87 -16.67 2.36
C GLY A 94 2.50 -16.16 3.65
N TRP A 95 2.46 -16.91 4.75
CA TRP A 95 3.19 -16.56 5.97
C TRP A 95 4.69 -16.29 5.70
N LEU A 96 5.18 -15.16 6.20
CA LEU A 96 6.61 -14.83 6.21
C LEU A 96 7.25 -15.15 7.55
N ALA A 97 8.55 -15.41 7.58
CA ALA A 97 9.31 -15.58 8.81
C ALA A 97 10.09 -14.29 9.14
N PRO A 98 9.52 -13.33 9.88
CA PRO A 98 10.24 -12.10 10.22
C PRO A 98 11.46 -12.45 11.06
N GLY A 99 12.53 -11.67 10.88
CA GLY A 99 13.80 -11.89 11.55
C GLY A 99 14.72 -12.91 10.86
N ARG A 100 14.32 -13.57 9.77
CA ARG A 100 15.20 -14.49 9.01
C ARG A 100 15.91 -13.77 7.87
N ALA A 101 17.17 -14.09 7.59
CA ALA A 101 17.84 -13.58 6.38
C ALA A 101 17.06 -13.99 5.11
N GLY A 102 16.81 -13.04 4.20
CA GLY A 102 15.99 -13.26 3.00
C GLY A 102 14.48 -13.15 3.20
N SER A 103 14.01 -12.95 4.44
CA SER A 103 12.61 -12.59 4.70
C SER A 103 12.31 -11.10 4.46
N GLY A 104 13.33 -10.25 4.30
CA GLY A 104 13.20 -8.85 3.94
C GLY A 104 13.37 -8.57 2.44
N GLY A 105 12.98 -7.36 2.02
CA GLY A 105 13.16 -6.90 0.65
C GLY A 105 14.62 -6.56 0.38
N PHE A 106 14.94 -6.32 -0.88
CA PHE A 106 16.22 -5.72 -1.26
C PHE A 106 16.03 -4.21 -1.41
N THR A 107 16.97 -3.42 -0.93
CA THR A 107 17.08 -2.02 -1.37
C THR A 107 17.59 -1.96 -2.81
N ASP A 108 17.42 -0.83 -3.50
CA ASP A 108 18.01 -0.60 -4.83
C ASP A 108 19.55 -0.76 -4.84
N SER A 109 20.18 -0.59 -3.68
CA SER A 109 21.60 -0.84 -3.42
C SER A 109 21.96 -2.32 -3.15
N GLY A 110 21.00 -3.25 -3.28
CA GLY A 110 21.22 -4.69 -3.09
C GLY A 110 21.37 -5.12 -1.63
N VAL A 111 21.02 -4.27 -0.66
CA VAL A 111 21.06 -4.64 0.77
C VAL A 111 19.85 -5.49 1.09
N ALA A 112 20.09 -6.70 1.61
CA ALA A 112 19.05 -7.52 2.20
C ALA A 112 18.57 -6.87 3.51
N LEU A 113 17.33 -6.38 3.51
CA LEU A 113 16.67 -5.99 4.74
C LEU A 113 16.29 -7.25 5.50
N VAL A 114 16.28 -7.20 6.83
CA VAL A 114 15.66 -8.22 7.67
C VAL A 114 14.42 -7.59 8.27
N GLU A 115 13.26 -8.19 8.02
CA GLU A 115 12.02 -7.66 8.55
C GLU A 115 11.93 -7.89 10.05
N GLY A 116 11.82 -6.81 10.82
CA GLY A 116 11.72 -6.88 12.28
C GLY A 116 10.33 -7.33 12.78
N PHE A 117 10.28 -7.60 14.08
CA PHE A 117 9.04 -7.78 14.84
C PHE A 117 9.13 -7.00 16.17
N PRO A 118 8.00 -6.66 16.82
CA PRO A 118 8.01 -5.96 18.09
C PRO A 118 8.86 -6.65 19.17
N LYS A 119 9.75 -5.91 19.84
CA LYS A 119 10.70 -6.45 20.84
C LYS A 119 10.04 -7.23 22.00
N TRP A 120 8.76 -7.01 22.27
CA TRP A 120 8.07 -7.75 23.33
C TRP A 120 7.89 -9.24 22.98
N PHE A 121 7.91 -9.62 21.68
CA PHE A 121 7.91 -11.03 21.27
C PHE A 121 9.13 -11.78 21.79
N GLU A 122 10.29 -11.12 21.89
CA GLU A 122 11.50 -11.69 22.50
C GLU A 122 11.25 -12.03 23.98
N ARG A 123 10.44 -11.23 24.69
CA ARG A 123 10.09 -11.46 26.10
C ARG A 123 9.20 -12.68 26.30
N ILE A 124 8.46 -13.11 25.28
CA ILE A 124 7.65 -14.35 25.33
C ILE A 124 8.39 -15.56 24.73
N GLY A 125 9.68 -15.41 24.42
CA GLY A 125 10.56 -16.50 23.99
C GLY A 125 10.65 -16.70 22.47
N VAL A 126 10.25 -15.71 21.67
CA VAL A 126 10.49 -15.73 20.21
C VAL A 126 11.98 -15.54 19.93
N ARG A 127 12.52 -16.34 19.00
CA ARG A 127 13.92 -16.25 18.56
C ARG A 127 14.22 -14.88 17.98
N ARG A 128 15.33 -14.29 18.40
CA ARG A 128 15.79 -12.97 17.94
C ARG A 128 16.06 -12.98 16.44
N ALA A 129 15.84 -11.85 15.80
CA ALA A 129 16.15 -11.68 14.38
C ALA A 129 17.65 -11.96 14.11
N GLU A 130 17.92 -12.75 13.08
CA GLU A 130 19.25 -13.00 12.54
C GLU A 130 19.88 -11.66 12.13
N LYS A 131 21.06 -11.34 12.66
CA LYS A 131 21.82 -10.17 12.19
C LYS A 131 22.21 -10.42 10.73
N PRO A 132 21.99 -9.47 9.80
CA PRO A 132 22.52 -9.60 8.44
C PRO A 132 24.04 -9.77 8.53
N GLY A 133 24.56 -10.78 7.83
CA GLY A 133 25.97 -11.17 7.93
C GLY A 133 26.94 -10.02 7.59
N PRO A 134 28.20 -10.08 8.04
CA PRO A 134 29.18 -8.99 8.00
C PRO A 134 29.64 -8.51 6.60
N GLY A 135 28.96 -8.91 5.52
CA GLY A 135 29.21 -8.48 4.14
C GLY A 135 28.10 -7.63 3.51
N PHE A 136 26.96 -7.45 4.18
CA PHE A 136 25.84 -6.64 3.68
C PHE A 136 25.58 -5.49 4.66
N GLY A 137 25.70 -4.25 4.20
CA GLY A 137 25.48 -3.06 5.03
C GLY A 137 24.07 -3.04 5.61
N SER A 138 23.91 -3.30 6.90
CA SER A 138 22.61 -3.37 7.57
C SER A 138 22.00 -1.97 7.74
N LEU A 139 20.86 -1.73 7.12
CA LEU A 139 19.94 -0.65 7.49
C LEU A 139 18.66 -1.30 8.05
N THR A 140 18.63 -1.55 9.35
CA THR A 140 17.36 -1.77 10.05
C THR A 140 16.60 -0.46 10.09
N GLN A 141 15.53 -0.35 9.30
CA GLN A 141 14.64 0.82 9.32
C GLN A 141 13.72 0.75 10.55
N GLU A 142 14.27 1.13 11.71
CA GLU A 142 13.63 1.86 12.81
C GLU A 142 14.62 1.96 13.99
N GLY A 143 15.10 3.17 14.28
CA GLY A 143 15.74 3.55 15.55
C GLY A 143 17.10 2.93 15.84
N THR A 144 18.17 3.67 15.49
CA THR A 144 19.58 3.38 15.77
C THR A 144 19.86 2.95 17.21
N GLU A 145 20.45 1.76 17.40
CA GLU A 145 21.45 1.49 18.44
C GLU A 145 22.45 0.46 17.91
N VAL A 146 23.72 0.85 17.90
CA VAL A 146 24.87 0.00 17.52
C VAL A 146 25.25 -0.83 18.73
N GLU A 147 24.88 -2.12 18.75
CA GLU A 147 25.35 -3.06 19.77
C GLU A 147 26.72 -3.64 19.39
N ILE A 148 27.73 -3.26 20.18
CA ILE A 148 29.04 -3.90 20.26
C ILE A 148 28.86 -5.37 20.66
N GLY A 149 29.57 -6.26 19.98
CA GLY A 149 29.43 -7.71 20.10
C GLY A 149 29.59 -8.24 21.52
N VAL A 150 28.46 -8.54 22.14
CA VAL A 150 28.34 -9.52 23.22
C VAL A 150 27.59 -10.70 22.59
N GLU A 151 28.19 -11.88 22.59
CA GLU A 151 27.49 -13.14 22.32
C GLU A 151 26.48 -13.35 23.46
N GLU A 152 25.29 -12.75 23.30
CA GLU A 152 24.15 -13.09 24.14
C GLU A 152 23.66 -14.49 23.76
N PRO A 153 23.36 -15.35 24.74
CA PRO A 153 22.87 -16.70 24.46
C PRO A 153 21.58 -16.68 23.64
N ASP A 154 21.44 -17.65 22.74
CA ASP A 154 20.25 -17.83 21.91
C ASP A 154 19.08 -18.33 22.77
N TYR A 155 18.32 -17.39 23.34
CA TYR A 155 17.29 -17.67 24.35
C TYR A 155 15.89 -17.91 23.78
N GLY A 156 15.71 -17.94 22.45
CA GLY A 156 14.39 -18.11 21.84
C GLY A 156 14.13 -19.51 21.30
N THR A 157 13.15 -20.20 21.88
CA THR A 157 12.65 -21.50 21.39
C THR A 157 11.40 -21.36 20.53
N ARG A 158 10.75 -20.20 20.48
CA ARG A 158 9.55 -20.00 19.65
C ARG A 158 9.90 -19.39 18.32
N GLU A 159 9.18 -19.83 17.31
CA GLU A 159 9.21 -19.30 15.95
C GLU A 159 8.09 -18.28 15.78
N ILE A 160 8.33 -17.31 14.91
CA ILE A 160 7.33 -16.31 14.54
C ILE A 160 7.10 -16.34 13.03
N ARG A 161 5.85 -16.14 12.65
CA ARG A 161 5.44 -15.85 11.27
C ARG A 161 4.63 -14.57 11.23
N SER A 162 4.61 -13.91 10.09
CA SER A 162 3.78 -12.72 9.91
C SER A 162 3.09 -12.65 8.55
N ALA A 163 2.01 -11.89 8.55
CA ALA A 163 1.15 -11.61 7.43
C ALA A 163 0.74 -10.14 7.48
N GLU A 164 0.64 -9.49 6.33
CA GLU A 164 0.16 -8.12 6.23
C GLU A 164 -1.28 -8.08 5.73
N VAL A 165 -2.07 -7.20 6.35
CA VAL A 165 -3.44 -6.89 5.95
C VAL A 165 -3.42 -5.56 5.22
N TRP A 166 -3.88 -5.55 3.99
CA TRP A 166 -3.85 -4.39 3.11
C TRP A 166 -5.25 -4.05 2.63
N LEU A 167 -5.55 -2.75 2.61
CA LEU A 167 -6.68 -2.20 1.88
C LEU A 167 -6.21 -1.85 0.47
N TRP A 168 -6.99 -2.23 -0.53
CA TRP A 168 -6.74 -2.03 -1.95
C TRP A 168 -7.92 -1.28 -2.57
N HIS A 169 -7.60 -0.33 -3.45
CA HIS A 169 -8.60 0.36 -4.26
C HIS A 169 -8.06 0.50 -5.68
N GLU A 170 -8.73 -0.12 -6.64
CA GLU A 170 -8.35 0.00 -8.04
C GLU A 170 -8.68 1.37 -8.60
N ARG A 171 -7.82 1.86 -9.49
CA ARG A 171 -7.98 3.15 -10.16
C ARG A 171 -7.34 3.13 -11.54
N PRO A 172 -7.73 4.05 -12.44
CA PRO A 172 -6.97 4.26 -13.66
C PRO A 172 -5.51 4.61 -13.35
N SER A 173 -4.59 4.05 -14.14
CA SER A 173 -3.18 4.46 -14.14
C SER A 173 -2.92 5.43 -15.29
N VAL A 174 -1.85 6.20 -15.17
CA VAL A 174 -1.30 6.98 -16.29
C VAL A 174 -0.07 6.25 -16.84
N VAL A 175 -0.05 6.06 -18.16
CA VAL A 175 1.11 5.64 -18.93
C VAL A 175 1.63 6.88 -19.65
N VAL A 176 2.89 7.22 -19.41
CA VAL A 176 3.56 8.29 -20.14
C VAL A 176 4.61 7.67 -21.04
N THR A 177 4.56 8.03 -22.32
CA THR A 177 5.56 7.64 -23.31
C THR A 177 6.18 8.89 -23.92
N ASN A 178 7.50 8.91 -23.99
CA ASN A 178 8.25 9.98 -24.64
C ASN A 178 8.72 9.51 -26.02
N ASN A 179 8.17 10.13 -27.05
CA ASN A 179 8.58 9.97 -28.42
C ASN A 179 9.55 11.11 -28.77
N ALA A 180 10.84 10.84 -28.63
CA ALA A 180 11.90 11.70 -29.14
C ALA A 180 12.28 11.26 -30.56
N GLY A 181 12.11 12.15 -31.54
CA GLY A 181 12.38 11.89 -32.96
C GLY A 181 13.15 13.01 -33.62
N VAL A 182 13.89 12.68 -34.67
CA VAL A 182 14.53 13.67 -35.56
C VAL A 182 13.67 13.80 -36.80
N VAL A 183 13.14 15.00 -37.03
CA VAL A 183 12.37 15.34 -38.24
C VAL A 183 13.27 16.20 -39.12
N VAL A 184 13.08 16.16 -40.44
CA VAL A 184 13.78 17.10 -41.34
C VAL A 184 13.40 18.52 -40.88
N ASP A 185 14.42 19.34 -40.55
CA ASP A 185 14.34 20.67 -39.89
C ASP A 185 14.13 20.75 -38.36
N GLY A 186 14.24 19.65 -37.58
CA GLY A 186 14.31 19.80 -36.12
C GLY A 186 14.24 18.53 -35.27
N SER A 187 14.39 18.71 -33.97
CA SER A 187 14.10 17.68 -32.96
C SER A 187 12.64 17.80 -32.51
N LEU A 188 11.89 16.69 -32.57
CA LEU A 188 10.57 16.57 -31.97
C LEU A 188 10.69 15.88 -30.61
N LEU A 189 10.13 16.50 -29.58
CA LEU A 189 9.92 15.89 -28.28
C LEU A 189 8.41 15.86 -28.03
N GLU A 190 7.82 14.67 -28.06
CA GLU A 190 6.38 14.47 -27.85
C GLU A 190 6.18 13.55 -26.65
N TRP A 191 5.44 14.04 -25.65
CA TRP A 191 4.95 13.21 -24.55
C TRP A 191 3.52 12.81 -24.85
N SER A 192 3.25 11.50 -24.99
CA SER A 192 1.91 10.98 -24.99
C SER A 192 1.51 10.53 -23.59
N TYR A 193 0.27 10.84 -23.21
CA TYR A 193 -0.34 10.43 -21.96
C TYR A 193 -1.51 9.52 -22.31
N GLU A 194 -1.40 8.26 -21.93
CA GLU A 194 -2.44 7.27 -22.09
C GLU A 194 -2.98 6.89 -20.73
N LEU A 195 -4.31 6.77 -20.61
CA LEU A 195 -4.89 6.13 -19.44
C LEU A 195 -4.64 4.63 -19.58
N GLY A 196 -3.80 4.10 -18.70
CA GLY A 196 -3.55 2.67 -18.63
C GLY A 196 -4.81 1.91 -18.20
N ALA A 197 -4.86 0.63 -18.57
CA ALA A 197 -5.91 -0.27 -18.15
C ALA A 197 -5.79 -0.57 -16.64
N GLY A 198 -6.28 0.34 -15.80
CA GLY A 198 -6.90 -0.01 -14.53
C GLY A 198 -8.37 -0.34 -14.79
N SER A 199 -8.99 -1.19 -13.98
CA SER A 199 -10.38 -1.63 -14.13
C SER A 199 -11.28 -0.54 -14.72
N ALA A 200 -11.75 -0.75 -15.96
CA ALA A 200 -12.60 0.20 -16.69
C ALA A 200 -13.96 0.42 -16.00
N THR A 201 -14.22 -0.31 -14.91
CA THR A 201 -15.36 -0.20 -14.03
C THR A 201 -15.04 0.71 -12.85
N PHE A 202 -15.44 1.97 -12.96
CA PHE A 202 -15.20 3.11 -12.06
C PHE A 202 -15.68 2.98 -10.58
N ARG A 203 -16.07 1.78 -10.13
CA ARG A 203 -16.72 1.51 -8.84
C ARG A 203 -16.26 0.19 -8.22
N GLU A 204 -14.98 -0.14 -8.31
CA GLU A 204 -14.50 -1.25 -7.52
C GLU A 204 -14.53 -0.90 -6.02
N PRO A 205 -15.12 -1.77 -5.19
CA PRO A 205 -15.19 -1.56 -3.75
C PRO A 205 -13.77 -1.57 -3.14
N PHE A 206 -13.63 -0.97 -1.95
CA PHE A 206 -12.39 -1.08 -1.19
C PHE A 206 -12.18 -2.53 -0.76
N GLU A 207 -11.15 -3.18 -1.28
CA GLU A 207 -10.89 -4.60 -1.05
C GLU A 207 -9.87 -4.79 0.06
N VAL A 208 -10.17 -5.64 1.04
CA VAL A 208 -9.19 -6.11 2.01
C VAL A 208 -8.51 -7.36 1.46
N ARG A 209 -7.20 -7.30 1.33
CA ARG A 209 -6.33 -8.41 0.93
C ARG A 209 -5.39 -8.76 2.07
N ILE A 210 -5.18 -10.04 2.30
CA ILE A 210 -4.14 -10.51 3.22
C ILE A 210 -3.04 -11.16 2.38
N MET A 211 -1.79 -10.77 2.60
CA MET A 211 -0.63 -11.33 1.88
C MET A 211 0.59 -11.37 2.78
N GLY A 212 1.58 -12.19 2.44
CA GLY A 212 2.82 -12.31 3.21
C GLY A 212 3.57 -11.00 3.36
N ARG A 213 4.00 -10.47 2.21
CA ARG A 213 4.51 -9.11 2.07
C ARG A 213 3.89 -8.51 0.82
N HIS A 214 3.45 -7.27 0.94
CA HIS A 214 3.28 -6.43 -0.23
C HIS A 214 4.61 -5.76 -0.60
N ALA A 215 5.06 -5.97 -1.83
CA ALA A 215 6.15 -5.17 -2.41
C ALA A 215 5.48 -4.06 -3.25
N PRO A 216 5.35 -2.83 -2.73
CA PRO A 216 4.81 -1.74 -3.54
C PRO A 216 5.73 -1.54 -4.74
N SER A 217 5.15 -1.43 -5.95
CA SER A 217 5.95 -1.07 -7.12
C SER A 217 6.64 0.27 -6.84
N PRO A 218 7.94 0.39 -7.14
CA PRO A 218 8.65 1.63 -6.91
C PRO A 218 7.95 2.77 -7.65
N GLU A 219 7.69 3.88 -6.94
CA GLU A 219 7.17 5.06 -7.60
C GLU A 219 8.21 5.57 -8.61
N PRO A 220 7.77 6.00 -9.81
CA PRO A 220 8.69 6.53 -10.81
C PRO A 220 9.48 7.72 -10.24
N GLY A 221 10.81 7.62 -10.28
CA GLY A 221 11.70 8.67 -9.82
C GLY A 221 11.57 9.93 -10.67
N MET A 222 12.10 11.05 -10.18
CA MET A 222 12.08 12.31 -10.94
C MET A 222 12.74 12.17 -12.32
N LEU A 223 13.80 11.36 -12.41
CA LEU A 223 14.49 11.06 -13.67
C LEU A 223 13.63 10.21 -14.62
N ASP A 224 12.89 9.23 -14.12
CA ASP A 224 11.99 8.39 -14.94
C ASP A 224 10.82 9.22 -15.49
N ARG A 225 10.30 10.13 -14.66
CA ARG A 225 9.28 11.10 -15.07
C ARG A 225 9.80 12.07 -16.14
N LEU A 226 11.05 12.53 -16.02
CA LEU A 226 11.71 13.37 -17.02
C LEU A 226 11.96 12.61 -18.33
N ASN A 227 12.44 11.38 -18.23
CA ASN A 227 12.66 10.50 -19.38
C ASN A 227 11.33 10.16 -20.07
N GLY A 228 10.21 10.26 -19.32
CA GLY A 228 8.86 10.15 -19.83
C GLY A 228 8.49 8.73 -20.24
N ASN A 229 9.12 7.72 -19.65
CA ASN A 229 8.79 6.32 -19.83
C ASN A 229 8.49 5.72 -18.46
N PHE A 230 7.25 5.84 -18.01
CA PHE A 230 6.82 5.20 -16.78
C PHE A 230 5.35 4.84 -16.83
N VAL A 231 5.00 3.83 -16.04
CA VAL A 231 3.63 3.36 -15.84
C VAL A 231 3.32 3.53 -14.37
N GLU A 232 2.24 4.25 -14.09
CA GLU A 232 1.74 4.37 -12.72
C GLU A 232 1.07 3.06 -12.26
N ASN A 233 1.16 2.75 -10.97
CA ASN A 233 0.37 1.65 -10.41
C ASN A 233 -1.13 1.92 -10.56
N PRO A 234 -1.93 0.95 -11.05
CA PRO A 234 -3.38 1.10 -11.19
C PRO A 234 -4.16 0.84 -9.89
N TRP A 235 -3.51 0.97 -8.74
CA TRP A 235 -4.16 0.80 -7.44
C TRP A 235 -3.57 1.75 -6.40
N ASP A 236 -4.41 2.17 -5.48
CA ASP A 236 -4.00 2.73 -4.20
C ASP A 236 -4.07 1.62 -3.15
N ASN A 237 -3.14 1.62 -2.21
CA ASN A 237 -3.19 0.68 -1.10
C ASN A 237 -2.74 1.32 0.22
N LEU A 238 -3.20 0.71 1.31
CA LEU A 238 -2.85 1.10 2.67
C LEU A 238 -2.71 -0.15 3.53
N ARG A 239 -1.61 -0.27 4.29
CA ARG A 239 -1.48 -1.34 5.27
C ARG A 239 -2.40 -1.05 6.45
N LEU A 240 -3.38 -1.92 6.67
CA LEU A 240 -4.32 -1.83 7.78
C LEU A 240 -3.69 -2.33 9.09
N GLY A 241 -2.85 -3.36 8.98
CA GLY A 241 -2.18 -3.94 10.12
C GLY A 241 -1.33 -5.15 9.74
N LYS A 242 -0.77 -5.78 10.77
CA LYS A 242 0.08 -6.95 10.65
C LYS A 242 -0.36 -8.03 11.63
N VAL A 243 -0.51 -9.26 11.15
CA VAL A 243 -0.81 -10.43 11.95
C VAL A 243 0.49 -11.20 12.17
N TYR A 244 0.70 -11.66 13.39
CA TYR A 244 1.80 -12.51 13.79
C TYR A 244 1.25 -13.84 14.30
N ALA A 245 1.86 -14.95 13.89
CA ALA A 245 1.64 -16.25 14.48
C ALA A 245 2.89 -16.65 15.25
N VAL A 246 2.74 -17.02 16.51
CA VAL A 246 3.83 -17.43 17.40
C VAL A 246 3.68 -18.90 17.73
N SER A 247 4.72 -19.68 17.47
CA SER A 247 4.71 -21.11 17.71
C SER A 247 4.69 -21.43 19.22
N PRO A 248 4.27 -22.64 19.61
CA PRO A 248 4.64 -23.17 20.92
C PRO A 248 6.18 -23.26 21.06
N PRO A 249 6.70 -23.41 22.29
CA PRO A 249 8.14 -23.59 22.50
C PRO A 249 8.67 -24.80 21.73
N ASP A 250 9.73 -24.58 20.95
CA ASP A 250 10.38 -25.57 20.10
C ASP A 250 11.89 -25.63 20.41
N PRO A 251 12.27 -26.32 21.51
CA PRO A 251 13.67 -26.45 21.90
C PRO A 251 14.51 -27.22 20.88
N ASP A 252 13.87 -28.01 20.01
CA ASP A 252 14.54 -28.85 19.01
C ASP A 252 14.70 -28.14 17.65
N GLY A 253 14.12 -26.94 17.47
CA GLY A 253 14.16 -26.20 16.20
C GLY A 253 13.39 -26.84 15.04
N LYS A 254 12.46 -27.76 15.33
CA LYS A 254 11.66 -28.49 14.32
C LYS A 254 10.63 -27.61 13.62
N LEU A 255 10.17 -26.53 14.26
CA LEU A 255 9.18 -25.60 13.75
C LEU A 255 9.79 -24.48 12.91
N ARG A 256 11.12 -24.45 12.73
CA ARG A 256 11.83 -23.39 12.01
C ARG A 256 11.32 -23.18 10.58
N GLU A 257 10.87 -24.24 9.92
CA GLU A 257 10.29 -24.17 8.57
C GLU A 257 8.80 -24.52 8.56
N ALA A 258 8.22 -24.81 9.72
CA ALA A 258 6.80 -25.11 9.83
C ALA A 258 5.97 -23.85 9.50
N MET A 259 4.85 -24.10 8.82
CA MET A 259 3.78 -23.11 8.67
C MET A 259 2.92 -23.08 9.93
N PRO A 260 2.28 -21.95 10.25
CA PRO A 260 1.40 -21.86 11.41
C PRO A 260 0.25 -22.85 11.33
N ASP A 261 0.11 -23.65 12.39
CA ASP A 261 -1.00 -24.57 12.58
C ASP A 261 -1.89 -24.11 13.76
N GLY A 262 -2.91 -24.89 14.12
CA GLY A 262 -3.85 -24.56 15.20
C GLY A 262 -3.24 -24.52 16.60
N SER A 263 -1.98 -24.92 16.77
CA SER A 263 -1.24 -24.80 18.03
C SER A 263 -0.53 -23.45 18.20
N TRP A 264 -0.42 -22.66 17.12
CA TRP A 264 0.22 -21.35 17.14
C TRP A 264 -0.73 -20.30 17.68
N GLU A 265 -0.19 -19.34 18.41
CA GLU A 265 -0.94 -18.23 18.97
C GLU A 265 -0.90 -17.03 18.03
N ILE A 266 -2.07 -16.44 17.76
CA ILE A 266 -2.19 -15.32 16.82
C ILE A 266 -2.24 -13.99 17.58
N TYR A 267 -1.43 -13.04 17.12
CA TYR A 267 -1.38 -11.67 17.60
C TYR A 267 -1.60 -10.71 16.44
N ALA A 268 -2.39 -9.65 16.64
CA ALA A 268 -2.63 -8.64 15.63
C ALA A 268 -2.08 -7.29 16.10
N LYS A 269 -1.40 -6.58 15.20
CA LYS A 269 -0.97 -5.21 15.37
C LYS A 269 -1.70 -4.33 14.35
N PRO A 270 -2.77 -3.64 14.73
CA PRO A 270 -3.37 -2.64 13.86
C PRO A 270 -2.40 -1.47 13.63
N GLU A 271 -2.43 -0.87 12.44
CA GLU A 271 -1.65 0.32 12.11
C GLU A 271 -2.53 1.54 11.80
N VAL A 272 -3.75 1.28 11.32
CA VAL A 272 -4.81 2.27 11.20
C VAL A 272 -5.65 2.24 12.46
N TRP A 273 -6.11 3.38 12.97
CA TRP A 273 -6.90 3.43 14.22
C TRP A 273 -8.42 3.47 14.02
N TRP A 274 -8.91 3.96 12.87
CA TRP A 274 -10.32 4.29 12.67
C TRP A 274 -10.82 4.02 11.25
N ASN A 275 -12.06 4.44 10.97
CA ASN A 275 -12.58 4.50 9.62
C ASN A 275 -11.71 5.42 8.76
N LEU A 276 -11.60 5.07 7.50
CA LEU A 276 -10.73 5.76 6.56
C LEU A 276 -11.53 6.71 5.68
N GLN A 277 -10.82 7.70 5.18
CA GLN A 277 -11.22 8.51 4.05
C GLN A 277 -10.23 8.26 2.92
N HIS A 278 -10.74 8.34 1.69
CA HIS A 278 -9.94 8.26 0.48
C HIS A 278 -10.30 9.43 -0.43
N ALA A 279 -9.30 10.20 -0.83
CA ALA A 279 -9.44 11.22 -1.87
C ALA A 279 -8.57 10.84 -3.05
N ARG A 280 -9.16 10.99 -4.23
CA ARG A 280 -8.47 10.96 -5.50
C ARG A 280 -7.69 12.25 -5.69
N ALA A 281 -6.56 12.18 -6.39
CA ALA A 281 -5.84 13.36 -6.81
C ALA A 281 -6.78 14.30 -7.59
N ARG A 282 -6.78 15.58 -7.19
CA ARG A 282 -7.45 16.64 -7.96
C ARG A 282 -6.38 17.36 -8.77
N TYR A 283 -6.66 17.54 -10.05
CA TYR A 283 -5.85 18.40 -10.89
C TYR A 283 -6.18 19.85 -10.59
N GLU A 284 -5.21 20.58 -10.04
CA GLU A 284 -5.26 22.03 -10.03
C GLU A 284 -4.57 22.54 -11.31
N GLU A 285 -5.21 23.47 -11.99
CA GLU A 285 -4.62 24.14 -13.16
C GLU A 285 -3.44 24.99 -12.67
N LEU A 286 -2.22 24.50 -12.90
CA LEU A 286 -1.02 25.30 -12.73
C LEU A 286 -0.98 26.40 -13.79
N GLU A 287 -0.91 27.67 -13.36
CA GLU A 287 -0.66 28.80 -14.24
C GLU A 287 0.79 28.77 -14.72
N PHE A 288 1.01 28.47 -16.01
CA PHE A 288 2.34 28.59 -16.61
C PHE A 288 2.64 30.06 -16.94
N THR A 289 3.73 30.59 -16.38
CA THR A 289 4.22 31.93 -16.73
C THR A 289 5.31 31.81 -17.79
N PRO A 290 5.04 32.17 -19.06
CA PRO A 290 6.03 32.04 -20.13
C PRO A 290 7.22 32.97 -19.91
N ILE A 291 8.43 32.51 -20.26
CA ILE A 291 9.64 33.32 -20.29
C ILE A 291 9.49 34.36 -21.40
N ARG A 292 9.64 35.64 -21.06
CA ARG A 292 9.58 36.76 -22.00
C ARG A 292 10.90 37.52 -21.99
N ILE A 293 11.38 37.89 -23.16
CA ILE A 293 12.50 38.82 -23.28
C ILE A 293 11.93 40.21 -23.57
N PHE A 294 12.37 41.17 -22.75
CA PHE A 294 12.13 42.60 -22.96
C PHE A 294 13.49 43.28 -23.14
N THR A 295 13.93 43.44 -24.39
CA THR A 295 15.18 44.15 -24.70
C THR A 295 14.94 45.61 -25.07
N GLY A 296 13.75 45.98 -25.58
CA GLY A 296 13.45 47.35 -26.00
C GLY A 296 14.34 47.87 -27.15
N LEU A 297 15.11 47.00 -27.79
CA LEU A 297 16.04 47.33 -28.87
C LEU A 297 15.38 47.14 -30.24
N GLY A 298 15.67 48.03 -31.19
CA GLY A 298 15.17 47.95 -32.57
C GLY A 298 13.64 48.09 -32.69
N PHE A 299 13.03 49.07 -32.00
CA PHE A 299 11.57 49.31 -32.03
C PHE A 299 10.69 48.08 -31.66
N GLY A 300 11.22 47.15 -30.87
CA GLY A 300 10.50 45.93 -30.45
C GLY A 300 10.59 44.77 -31.46
N MET A 301 11.31 44.92 -32.57
CA MET A 301 11.49 43.84 -33.54
C MET A 301 12.38 42.71 -33.01
N LEU A 302 13.39 43.04 -32.16
CA LEU A 302 14.19 42.03 -31.47
C LEU A 302 13.40 41.33 -30.37
N ASP A 303 12.46 42.01 -29.74
CA ASP A 303 11.54 41.39 -28.77
C ASP A 303 10.59 40.42 -29.49
N LEU A 304 10.14 40.75 -30.70
CA LEU A 304 9.30 39.87 -31.51
C LEU A 304 10.05 38.62 -31.99
N LEU A 305 11.28 38.78 -32.50
CA LEU A 305 12.14 37.65 -32.89
C LEU A 305 12.59 36.82 -31.68
N GLY A 306 12.91 37.47 -30.56
CA GLY A 306 13.32 36.80 -29.32
C GLY A 306 12.18 35.99 -28.69
N ASN A 307 10.96 36.54 -28.63
CA ASN A 307 9.81 35.81 -28.12
C ASN A 307 9.31 34.73 -29.10
N ALA A 308 9.49 34.90 -30.42
CA ALA A 308 9.27 33.83 -31.40
C ALA A 308 10.28 32.69 -31.27
N ALA A 309 11.55 32.97 -30.99
CA ALA A 309 12.56 31.94 -30.72
C ALA A 309 12.32 31.24 -29.37
N LEU A 310 11.77 31.95 -28.38
CA LEU A 310 11.43 31.40 -27.08
C LEU A 310 10.10 30.65 -27.04
N SER A 311 9.22 30.77 -28.03
CA SER A 311 7.91 30.09 -28.00
C SER A 311 8.08 28.58 -27.93
N GLY A 312 9.02 28.01 -28.70
CA GLY A 312 9.33 26.58 -28.65
C GLY A 312 9.92 26.13 -27.32
N VAL A 313 10.74 26.98 -26.68
CA VAL A 313 11.30 26.70 -25.34
C VAL A 313 10.22 26.78 -24.27
N ASN A 314 9.34 27.77 -24.34
CA ASN A 314 8.22 27.93 -23.42
C ASN A 314 7.22 26.78 -23.55
N GLU A 315 6.90 26.34 -24.76
CA GLU A 315 6.05 25.15 -24.97
C GLU A 315 6.70 23.88 -24.40
N ALA A 316 8.00 23.69 -24.61
CA ALA A 316 8.72 22.55 -24.05
C ALA A 316 8.77 22.61 -22.51
N LEU A 317 8.97 23.79 -21.92
CA LEU A 317 9.03 23.99 -20.48
C LEU A 317 7.66 23.87 -19.82
N GLU A 318 6.60 24.36 -20.47
CA GLU A 318 5.22 24.16 -20.06
C GLU A 318 4.92 22.66 -20.05
N ARG A 319 5.13 21.95 -21.16
CA ARG A 319 4.89 20.50 -21.25
C ARG A 319 5.72 19.71 -20.24
N ALA A 320 6.98 20.06 -20.01
CA ALA A 320 7.82 19.43 -18.99
C ALA A 320 7.30 19.72 -17.57
N THR A 321 6.84 20.94 -17.29
CA THR A 321 6.24 21.30 -16.00
C THR A 321 4.95 20.55 -15.77
N LEU A 322 4.13 20.37 -16.81
CA LEU A 322 2.94 19.55 -16.77
C LEU A 322 3.29 18.07 -16.56
N ALA A 323 4.28 17.53 -17.27
CA ALA A 323 4.74 16.16 -17.08
C ALA A 323 5.27 15.91 -15.65
N LEU A 324 6.01 16.86 -15.08
CA LEU A 324 6.57 16.68 -13.75
C LEU A 324 5.52 16.81 -12.64
N ASN A 325 4.55 17.70 -12.80
CA ASN A 325 3.54 17.98 -11.78
C ASN A 325 2.22 17.22 -11.95
N ARG A 326 1.90 16.70 -13.14
CA ARG A 326 0.56 16.12 -13.49
C ARG A 326 0.59 14.62 -13.81
N THR A 327 1.50 13.86 -13.20
CA THR A 327 1.71 12.46 -13.61
C THR A 327 1.21 11.40 -12.67
N THR A 328 0.52 11.76 -11.60
CA THR A 328 -0.03 10.78 -10.66
C THR A 328 -1.52 10.98 -10.43
N LEU A 329 -2.26 9.89 -10.63
CA LEU A 329 -3.65 9.74 -10.23
C LEU A 329 -3.79 9.11 -8.84
N ALA A 330 -2.67 8.87 -8.14
CA ALA A 330 -2.65 8.25 -6.81
C ALA A 330 -3.56 8.99 -5.84
N GLY A 331 -4.50 8.23 -5.27
CA GLY A 331 -5.28 8.69 -4.14
C GLY A 331 -4.48 8.60 -2.85
N LYS A 332 -5.02 9.21 -1.81
CA LYS A 332 -4.46 9.14 -0.46
C LYS A 332 -5.52 8.64 0.49
N PHE A 333 -5.12 7.73 1.37
CA PHE A 333 -5.90 7.33 2.53
C PHE A 333 -5.50 8.15 3.76
N TRP A 334 -6.46 8.48 4.61
CA TRP A 334 -6.22 9.06 5.94
C TRP A 334 -7.37 8.71 6.90
N THR A 335 -7.15 8.91 8.20
CA THR A 335 -8.15 8.75 9.27
C THR A 335 -8.71 10.09 9.71
#